data_AF-A0A2G6BR13-F1
#
_entry.id   AF-A0A2G6BR13-F1
#
_cell.length_a   1.000
_cell.length_b   1.000
_cell.length_c   1.000
_cell.angle_alpha   90.00
_cell.angle_beta   90.00
_cell.angle_gamma   90.00
#
_symmetry.space_group_name_H-M   'P 1'
#
loop_
_entity.id
_entity.type
_entity.pdbx_description
1 polymer ?
#
loop_
_entity_poly.entity_id
_entity_poly.type
_entity_poly.pdbx_seq_one_letter_code
_entity_poly.pdbx_strand_id
1 'polypeptide(L)'
;MTKMQIFKEAAFKENSVLLHVLGICSALAVTNLMMNSLIMGLGVMFALALSSFTISLLREYTPGRVRMMAQTLVIASWVIVVDIVLKAFLPEVSKSLGPYVGLIITNCIIMGRAEAFAAKNGPFDSMIDGIGAGLGYTLVLLAIASVRELFGFGSIFGFQILGDWWVKWSIMVMAPSAFFALAILMWIVHNKQNKK
;
A
#
# COMPACT_ATOMS: atom_id res chain seq x y z
N MET A 1 -21.10 -5.22 11.55
CA MET A 1 -21.14 -5.21 10.07
C MET A 1 -20.83 -6.61 9.57
N THR A 2 -21.35 -7.02 8.41
CA THR A 2 -21.00 -8.34 7.85
C THR A 2 -19.53 -8.31 7.43
N LYS A 3 -18.76 -9.37 7.70
CA LYS A 3 -17.32 -9.47 7.34
C LYS A 3 -17.03 -9.09 5.88
N MET A 4 -17.94 -9.44 4.98
CA MET A 4 -17.84 -9.13 3.55
C MET A 4 -18.18 -7.66 3.21
N GLN A 5 -18.90 -6.94 4.06
CA GLN A 5 -19.14 -5.50 3.92
C GLN A 5 -17.91 -4.70 4.34
N ILE A 6 -17.26 -5.07 5.45
CA ILE A 6 -16.01 -4.43 5.93
C ILE A 6 -14.93 -4.50 4.84
N PHE A 7 -14.75 -5.68 4.25
CA PHE A 7 -13.80 -5.87 3.15
C PHE A 7 -14.12 -5.00 1.92
N LYS A 8 -15.38 -5.00 1.48
CA LYS A 8 -15.81 -4.19 0.33
C LYS A 8 -15.73 -2.69 0.60
N GLU A 9 -15.97 -2.27 1.83
CA GLU A 9 -15.84 -0.88 2.24
C GLU A 9 -14.37 -0.43 2.27
N ALA A 10 -13.51 -1.18 2.95
CA ALA A 10 -12.07 -0.88 3.03
C ALA A 10 -11.36 -0.93 1.65
N ALA A 11 -11.78 -1.84 0.77
CA ALA A 11 -11.19 -1.99 -0.57
C ALA A 11 -11.73 -0.97 -1.60
N PHE A 12 -13.03 -0.65 -1.59
CA PHE A 12 -13.67 0.08 -2.69
C PHE A 12 -14.46 1.34 -2.32
N LYS A 13 -15.09 1.45 -1.14
CA LYS A 13 -15.87 2.65 -0.77
C LYS A 13 -15.05 3.69 0.01
N GLU A 14 -14.24 3.24 0.97
CA GLU A 14 -13.37 4.07 1.82
C GLU A 14 -11.89 3.78 1.54
N ASN A 15 -11.50 3.76 0.26
CA ASN A 15 -10.11 3.54 -0.08
C ASN A 15 -9.25 4.61 0.60
N SER A 16 -8.44 4.19 1.58
CA SER A 16 -7.70 5.08 2.47
C SER A 16 -6.61 5.87 1.75
N VAL A 17 -6.20 5.39 0.57
CA VAL A 17 -5.24 6.09 -0.29
C VAL A 17 -5.89 7.26 -1.02
N LEU A 18 -7.13 7.10 -1.47
CA LEU A 18 -7.80 8.04 -2.38
C LEU A 18 -8.63 9.09 -1.64
N LEU A 19 -9.20 8.74 -0.49
CA LEU A 19 -10.03 9.65 0.31
C LEU A 19 -9.26 10.27 1.48
N HIS A 20 -8.38 9.51 2.12
CA HIS A 20 -7.62 9.98 3.28
C HIS A 20 -6.18 10.39 2.94
N VAL A 21 -5.77 10.25 1.67
CA VAL A 21 -4.47 10.74 1.17
C VAL A 21 -3.29 10.12 1.95
N LEU A 22 -3.43 8.84 2.34
CA LEU A 22 -2.42 8.08 3.09
C LEU A 22 -1.54 7.25 2.15
N GLY A 23 -0.24 7.15 2.46
CA GLY A 23 0.71 6.28 1.73
C GLY A 23 1.33 6.90 0.47
N ILE A 24 1.22 8.22 0.27
CA ILE A 24 1.75 8.91 -0.92
C ILE A 24 3.26 8.72 -1.08
N CYS A 25 4.03 8.79 0.01
CA CYS A 25 5.50 8.66 -0.02
C CYS A 25 5.95 7.35 -0.69
N SER A 26 5.34 6.24 -0.28
CA SER A 26 5.56 4.93 -0.88
C SER A 26 5.05 4.84 -2.32
N ALA A 27 3.90 5.46 -2.63
CA ALA A 27 3.35 5.45 -3.97
C ALA A 27 4.25 6.17 -4.98
N LEU A 28 4.81 7.32 -4.60
CA LEU A 28 5.74 8.08 -5.46
C LEU A 28 7.04 7.30 -5.71
N ALA A 29 7.56 6.63 -4.68
CA ALA A 29 8.86 5.95 -4.74
C ALA A 29 8.84 4.65 -5.58
N VAL A 30 7.73 3.89 -5.53
CA VAL A 30 7.73 2.50 -6.03
C VAL A 30 6.98 2.31 -7.35
N THR A 31 6.15 3.27 -7.76
CA THR A 31 5.36 3.19 -9.02
C THR A 31 6.17 3.39 -10.32
N ASN A 32 7.49 3.24 -10.27
CA ASN A 32 8.34 3.24 -11.48
C ASN A 32 8.29 1.90 -12.22
N LEU A 33 8.17 0.80 -11.47
CA LEU A 33 8.09 -0.56 -11.97
C LEU A 33 6.89 -1.25 -11.34
N MET A 34 6.08 -1.89 -12.17
CA MET A 34 4.87 -2.56 -11.74
C MET A 34 5.17 -3.81 -10.90
N MET A 35 6.26 -4.51 -11.20
CA MET A 35 6.74 -5.63 -10.37
C MET A 35 7.05 -5.17 -8.94
N ASN A 36 7.80 -4.08 -8.77
CA ASN A 36 8.14 -3.55 -7.45
C ASN A 36 6.88 -3.07 -6.70
N SER A 37 5.95 -2.44 -7.43
CA SER A 37 4.68 -1.97 -6.87
C SER A 37 3.81 -3.11 -6.37
N LEU A 38 3.75 -4.23 -7.10
CA LEU A 38 3.03 -5.43 -6.69
C LEU A 38 3.62 -6.02 -5.41
N ILE A 39 4.94 -6.20 -5.38
CA ILE A 39 5.61 -6.83 -4.22
C ILE A 39 5.47 -5.94 -2.99
N MET A 40 5.62 -4.62 -3.13
CA MET A 40 5.38 -3.68 -2.03
C MET A 40 3.92 -3.74 -1.56
N GLY A 41 2.95 -3.75 -2.47
CA GLY A 41 1.54 -3.82 -2.13
C GLY A 41 1.18 -5.08 -1.35
N LEU A 42 1.70 -6.24 -1.77
CA LEU A 42 1.56 -7.50 -1.05
C LEU A 42 2.21 -7.46 0.34
N GLY A 43 3.41 -6.89 0.45
CA GLY A 43 4.10 -6.70 1.73
C GLY A 43 3.31 -5.83 2.71
N VAL A 44 2.78 -4.70 2.22
CA VAL A 44 1.92 -3.81 3.02
C VAL A 44 0.64 -4.53 3.42
N MET A 45 -0.03 -5.25 2.52
CA MET A 45 -1.26 -5.97 2.82
C MET A 45 -1.07 -7.01 3.93
N PHE A 46 0.01 -7.79 3.84
CA PHE A 46 0.32 -8.81 4.86
C PHE A 46 0.70 -8.17 6.21
N ALA A 47 1.57 -7.16 6.19
CA ALA A 47 1.95 -6.43 7.38
C ALA A 47 0.73 -5.78 8.06
N LEU A 48 -0.14 -5.15 7.27
CA LEU A 48 -1.35 -4.48 7.72
C LEU A 48 -2.35 -5.44 8.37
N ALA A 49 -2.55 -6.61 7.77
CA ALA A 49 -3.46 -7.63 8.30
C ALA A 49 -3.00 -8.14 9.68
N LEU A 50 -1.73 -8.50 9.80
CA LEU A 50 -1.16 -9.06 11.04
C LEU A 50 -0.97 -7.99 12.12
N SER A 51 -0.53 -6.79 11.74
CA SER A 51 -0.40 -5.69 12.69
C SER A 51 -1.76 -5.28 13.23
N SER A 52 -2.79 -5.17 12.38
CA SER A 52 -4.15 -4.79 12.82
C SER A 52 -4.79 -5.86 13.70
N PHE A 53 -4.54 -7.13 13.43
CA PHE A 53 -4.95 -8.23 14.31
C PHE A 53 -4.29 -8.11 15.69
N THR A 54 -2.97 -7.91 15.73
CA THR A 54 -2.20 -7.85 16.98
C THR A 54 -2.53 -6.62 17.80
N ILE A 55 -2.69 -5.46 17.15
CA ILE A 55 -3.02 -4.19 17.80
C ILE A 55 -4.42 -4.23 18.42
N SER A 56 -5.38 -4.86 17.73
CA SER A 56 -6.73 -5.06 18.28
C SER A 56 -6.71 -5.96 19.53
N LEU A 57 -5.81 -6.96 19.59
CA LEU A 57 -5.62 -7.79 20.78
C LEU A 57 -4.97 -7.01 21.95
N LEU A 58 -4.00 -6.14 21.64
CA LEU A 58 -3.25 -5.36 22.63
C LEU A 58 -3.96 -4.05 23.08
N ARG A 59 -5.13 -3.76 22.52
CA ARG A 59 -5.81 -2.46 22.71
C ARG A 59 -6.14 -2.15 24.18
N GLU A 60 -6.46 -3.16 24.99
CA GLU A 60 -6.84 -3.00 26.40
C GLU A 60 -5.62 -2.77 27.30
N TYR A 61 -4.45 -3.24 26.89
CA TYR A 61 -3.20 -3.11 27.64
C TYR A 61 -2.42 -1.85 27.29
N THR A 62 -2.76 -1.17 26.20
CA THR A 62 -1.98 -0.04 25.68
C THR A 62 -2.48 1.30 26.23
N PRO A 63 -1.69 2.02 27.05
CA PRO A 63 -2.06 3.36 27.52
C PRO A 63 -2.07 4.35 26.34
N GLY A 64 -3.09 5.21 26.27
CA GLY A 64 -3.27 6.15 25.16
C GLY A 64 -2.06 7.08 24.90
N ARG A 65 -1.26 7.39 25.94
CA ARG A 65 -0.07 8.25 25.82
C ARG A 65 1.07 7.63 24.99
N VAL A 66 1.19 6.30 24.96
CA VAL A 66 2.26 5.58 24.25
C VAL A 66 1.74 4.75 23.07
N ARG A 67 0.48 4.96 22.68
CA ARG A 67 -0.21 4.13 21.67
C ARG A 67 0.49 4.12 20.31
N MET A 68 0.82 5.29 19.77
CA MET A 68 1.49 5.41 18.48
C MET A 68 2.85 4.68 18.47
N MET A 69 3.60 4.75 19.58
CA MET A 69 4.90 4.07 19.73
C MET A 69 4.74 2.56 19.86
N ALA A 70 3.73 2.08 20.58
CA ALA A 70 3.45 0.66 20.70
C ALA A 70 3.01 0.05 19.35
N GLN A 71 2.15 0.76 18.61
CA GLN A 71 1.69 0.31 17.29
C GLN A 71 2.83 0.23 16.28
N THR A 72 3.72 1.24 16.22
CA THR A 72 4.87 1.20 15.30
C THR A 72 5.85 0.09 15.65
N LEU A 73 6.05 -0.22 16.93
CA LEU A 73 6.84 -1.37 17.36
C LEU A 73 6.26 -2.70 16.88
N VAL A 74 4.93 -2.87 17.01
CA VAL A 74 4.22 -4.07 16.52
C VAL A 74 4.28 -4.16 15.00
N ILE A 75 4.14 -3.04 14.28
CA ILE A 75 4.27 -3.02 12.82
C ILE A 75 5.70 -3.40 12.42
N ALA A 76 6.71 -2.81 13.05
CA ALA A 76 8.11 -3.09 12.74
C ALA A 76 8.46 -4.56 12.96
N SER A 77 7.99 -5.19 14.05
CA SER A 77 8.28 -6.61 14.31
C SER A 77 7.71 -7.50 13.21
N TRP A 78 6.47 -7.29 12.78
CA TRP A 78 5.87 -8.06 11.69
C TRP A 78 6.55 -7.83 10.34
N VAL A 79 6.92 -6.59 10.02
CA VAL A 79 7.61 -6.27 8.78
C VAL A 79 9.03 -6.90 8.74
N ILE A 80 9.73 -6.94 9.88
CA ILE A 80 11.04 -7.60 9.99
C ILE A 80 10.90 -9.12 9.80
N VAL A 81 9.88 -9.74 10.37
CA VAL A 81 9.61 -11.18 10.15
C VAL A 81 9.39 -11.46 8.67
N VAL A 82 8.64 -10.61 7.97
CA VAL A 82 8.42 -10.74 6.51
C VAL A 82 9.71 -10.58 5.73
N ASP A 83 10.57 -9.61 6.10
CA ASP A 83 11.87 -9.41 5.46
C ASP A 83 12.78 -10.63 5.62
N ILE A 84 12.82 -11.24 6.81
CA ILE A 84 13.60 -12.45 7.08
C ILE A 84 13.08 -13.64 6.24
N VAL A 85 11.76 -13.81 6.16
CA VAL A 85 11.14 -14.86 5.35
C VAL A 85 11.47 -14.67 3.86
N LEU A 86 11.37 -13.44 3.35
CA LEU A 86 11.73 -13.14 1.95
C LEU A 86 13.20 -13.39 1.65
N LYS A 87 14.11 -13.04 2.57
CA LYS A 87 15.55 -13.34 2.46
C LYS A 87 15.84 -14.84 2.36
N ALA A 88 15.04 -15.66 3.04
CA ALA A 88 15.21 -17.11 3.06
C ALA A 88 14.71 -17.80 1.78
N PHE A 89 13.58 -17.36 1.22
CA PHE A 89 12.95 -18.04 0.07
C PHE A 89 13.27 -17.40 -1.30
N LEU A 90 13.46 -16.09 -1.39
CA LEU A 90 13.68 -15.36 -2.65
C LEU A 90 14.75 -14.25 -2.50
N PRO A 91 16.05 -14.59 -2.53
CA PRO A 91 17.12 -13.61 -2.30
C PRO A 91 17.20 -12.52 -3.38
N GLU A 92 16.83 -12.81 -4.63
CA GLU A 92 16.77 -11.81 -5.71
C GLU A 92 15.69 -10.74 -5.46
N VAL A 93 14.51 -11.18 -5.02
CA VAL A 93 13.41 -10.27 -4.68
C VAL A 93 13.75 -9.47 -3.43
N SER A 94 14.39 -10.11 -2.43
CA SER A 94 14.85 -9.43 -1.21
C SER A 94 15.87 -8.32 -1.49
N LYS A 95 16.78 -8.50 -2.45
CA LYS A 95 17.75 -7.46 -2.84
C LYS A 95 17.05 -6.20 -3.37
N SER A 96 16.00 -6.37 -4.16
CA SER A 96 15.15 -5.27 -4.64
C SER A 96 14.24 -4.70 -3.54
N LEU A 97 13.89 -5.50 -2.53
CA LEU A 97 13.02 -5.09 -1.42
C LEU A 97 13.73 -4.42 -0.24
N GLY A 98 15.05 -4.59 -0.09
CA GLY A 98 15.81 -4.06 1.05
C GLY A 98 15.50 -2.59 1.37
N PRO A 99 15.49 -1.68 0.38
CA PRO A 99 15.10 -0.28 0.60
C PRO A 99 13.61 -0.11 0.96
N TYR A 100 12.74 -1.00 0.49
CA TYR A 100 11.29 -0.91 0.70
C TYR A 100 10.83 -1.36 2.08
N VAL A 101 11.61 -2.19 2.80
CA VAL A 101 11.28 -2.61 4.17
C VAL A 101 11.08 -1.38 5.09
N GLY A 102 12.00 -0.41 5.05
CA GLY A 102 11.88 0.83 5.83
C GLY A 102 10.68 1.71 5.43
N LEU A 103 10.36 1.73 4.13
CA LEU A 103 9.18 2.43 3.60
C LEU A 103 7.86 1.76 3.99
N ILE A 104 7.85 0.45 4.20
CA ILE A 104 6.69 -0.29 4.72
C ILE A 104 6.47 0.06 6.19
N ILE A 105 7.52 0.06 7.02
CA ILE A 105 7.42 0.37 8.46
C ILE A 105 6.84 1.77 8.70
N THR A 106 7.30 2.75 7.91
CA THR A 106 6.88 4.15 8.03
C THR A 106 5.65 4.50 7.18
N ASN A 107 4.96 3.49 6.63
CA ASN A 107 3.83 3.73 5.76
C ASN A 107 2.61 4.24 6.54
N CYS A 108 2.15 5.44 6.18
CA CYS A 108 1.03 6.11 6.84
C CYS A 108 -0.28 5.33 6.76
N ILE A 109 -0.47 4.46 5.75
CA ILE A 109 -1.66 3.62 5.66
C ILE A 109 -1.75 2.63 6.83
N ILE A 110 -0.61 2.08 7.26
CA ILE A 110 -0.58 1.06 8.31
C ILE A 110 -0.91 1.67 9.65
N MET A 111 -0.27 2.79 9.96
CA MET A 111 -0.56 3.55 11.16
C MET A 111 -2.00 4.10 11.15
N GLY A 112 -2.46 4.63 10.01
CA GLY A 112 -3.79 5.20 9.87
C GLY A 112 -4.92 4.20 10.12
N ARG A 113 -4.84 2.98 9.56
CA ARG A 113 -5.84 1.93 9.81
C ARG A 113 -5.73 1.32 11.20
N ALA A 114 -4.50 1.15 11.71
CA ALA A 114 -4.29 0.67 13.08
C ALA A 114 -4.98 1.58 14.10
N GLU A 115 -4.86 2.90 13.93
CA GLU A 115 -5.43 3.89 14.84
C GLU A 115 -6.94 4.09 14.63
N ALA A 116 -7.40 4.17 13.38
CA ALA A 116 -8.79 4.46 13.08
C ALA A 116 -9.72 3.25 13.30
N PHE A 117 -9.25 2.03 12.99
CA PHE A 117 -10.07 0.83 12.97
C PHE A 117 -9.62 -0.22 14.01
N ALA A 118 -8.34 -0.59 14.03
CA ALA A 118 -7.88 -1.70 14.89
C ALA A 118 -7.99 -1.39 16.39
N ALA A 119 -7.81 -0.13 16.77
CA ALA A 119 -7.98 0.31 18.16
C ALA A 119 -9.42 0.25 18.68
N LYS A 120 -10.42 0.16 17.79
CA LYS A 120 -11.86 0.25 18.14
C LYS A 120 -12.63 -1.04 17.88
N ASN A 121 -12.19 -1.86 16.93
CA ASN A 121 -12.90 -3.07 16.50
C ASN A 121 -12.23 -4.35 17.03
N GLY A 122 -12.91 -5.49 16.86
CA GLY A 122 -12.40 -6.80 17.25
C GLY A 122 -11.28 -7.32 16.33
N PRO A 123 -10.52 -8.34 16.76
CA PRO A 123 -9.30 -8.77 16.09
C PRO A 123 -9.55 -9.34 14.69
N PHE A 124 -10.58 -10.16 14.53
CA PHE A 124 -10.95 -10.74 13.23
C PHE A 124 -11.49 -9.70 12.24
N ASP A 125 -12.26 -8.73 12.73
CA ASP A 125 -12.77 -7.65 11.89
C ASP A 125 -11.62 -6.73 11.44
N SER A 126 -10.68 -6.45 12.35
CA SER A 126 -9.48 -5.63 12.05
C SER A 126 -8.54 -6.30 11.04
N MET A 127 -8.42 -7.63 11.07
CA MET A 127 -7.63 -8.35 10.08
C MET A 127 -8.25 -8.25 8.68
N ILE A 128 -9.57 -8.40 8.57
CA ILE A 128 -10.30 -8.31 7.29
C ILE A 128 -10.23 -6.90 6.73
N ASP A 129 -10.34 -5.89 7.59
CA ASP A 129 -10.11 -4.49 7.23
C ASP A 129 -8.72 -4.25 6.67
N GLY A 130 -7.69 -4.79 7.34
CA GLY A 130 -6.30 -4.69 6.89
C GLY A 130 -6.07 -5.32 5.52
N ILE A 131 -6.65 -6.48 5.25
CA ILE A 131 -6.55 -7.10 3.91
C ILE A 131 -7.27 -6.23 2.87
N GLY A 132 -8.47 -5.72 3.18
CA GLY A 132 -9.23 -4.86 2.27
C GLY A 132 -8.50 -3.56 1.92
N ALA A 133 -7.98 -2.85 2.93
CA ALA A 133 -7.22 -1.62 2.74
C ALA A 133 -5.87 -1.86 2.02
N GLY A 134 -5.20 -2.97 2.32
CA GLY A 134 -3.97 -3.37 1.61
C GLY A 134 -4.21 -3.70 0.13
N LEU A 135 -5.33 -4.35 -0.20
CA LEU A 135 -5.77 -4.58 -1.57
C LEU A 135 -6.09 -3.26 -2.28
N GLY A 136 -6.84 -2.37 -1.63
CA GLY A 136 -7.15 -1.04 -2.18
C GLY A 136 -5.88 -0.24 -2.50
N TYR A 137 -4.89 -0.30 -1.62
CA TYR A 137 -3.57 0.31 -1.83
C TYR A 137 -2.82 -0.32 -3.01
N THR A 138 -2.77 -1.64 -3.07
CA THR A 138 -2.09 -2.38 -4.15
C THR A 138 -2.71 -2.06 -5.51
N LEU A 139 -4.05 -2.00 -5.60
CA LEU A 139 -4.75 -1.65 -6.84
C LEU A 139 -4.43 -0.22 -7.32
N VAL A 140 -4.36 0.75 -6.39
CA VAL A 140 -3.99 2.12 -6.73
C VAL A 140 -2.54 2.20 -7.21
N LEU A 141 -1.62 1.52 -6.53
CA LEU A 141 -0.22 1.45 -6.98
C LEU A 141 -0.10 0.85 -8.37
N LEU A 142 -0.77 -0.27 -8.64
CA LEU A 142 -0.73 -0.94 -9.94
C LEU A 142 -1.31 -0.06 -11.05
N ALA A 143 -2.41 0.66 -10.79
CA ALA A 143 -2.99 1.59 -11.77
C ALA A 143 -2.05 2.75 -12.12
N ILE A 144 -1.33 3.29 -11.13
CA ILE A 144 -0.35 4.37 -11.38
C ILE A 144 0.90 3.79 -12.06
N ALA A 145 1.40 2.66 -11.58
CA ALA A 145 2.59 2.01 -12.12
C ALA A 145 2.38 1.54 -13.57
N SER A 146 1.18 1.06 -13.94
CA SER A 146 0.90 0.64 -15.32
C SER A 146 1.00 1.80 -16.30
N VAL A 147 0.52 2.99 -15.91
CA VAL A 147 0.66 4.19 -16.74
C VAL A 147 2.14 4.61 -16.78
N ARG A 148 2.80 4.70 -15.63
CA ARG A 148 4.20 5.18 -15.57
C ARG A 148 5.19 4.25 -16.29
N GLU A 149 5.04 2.93 -16.17
CA GLU A 149 5.92 1.96 -16.82
C GLU A 149 5.70 1.94 -18.33
N LEU A 150 4.44 2.01 -18.77
CA LEU A 150 4.10 1.98 -20.20
C LEU A 150 4.74 3.13 -20.97
N PHE A 151 4.62 4.36 -20.47
CA PHE A 151 5.17 5.52 -21.18
C PHE A 151 6.63 5.82 -20.82
N GLY A 152 7.11 5.38 -19.65
CA GLY A 152 8.50 5.56 -19.22
C GLY A 152 9.44 4.58 -19.93
N PHE A 153 9.11 3.29 -19.91
CA PHE A 153 9.99 2.21 -20.38
C PHE A 153 9.48 1.51 -21.65
N GLY A 154 8.22 1.71 -22.03
CA GLY A 154 7.60 0.99 -23.15
C GLY A 154 7.20 -0.44 -22.80
N SER A 155 7.26 -0.81 -21.52
CA SER A 155 6.99 -2.16 -21.03
C SER A 155 5.80 -2.19 -20.07
N ILE A 156 5.15 -3.34 -19.98
CA ILE A 156 4.24 -3.68 -18.88
C ILE A 156 4.73 -5.01 -18.32
N PHE A 157 4.98 -5.07 -17.01
CA PHE A 157 5.49 -6.29 -16.35
C PHE A 157 6.83 -6.77 -16.94
N GLY A 158 7.65 -5.84 -17.44
CA GLY A 158 8.91 -6.19 -18.12
C GLY A 158 8.75 -6.76 -19.54
N PHE A 159 7.53 -6.95 -20.05
CA PHE A 159 7.29 -7.26 -21.46
C PHE A 159 7.23 -5.97 -22.27
N GLN A 160 8.13 -5.81 -23.25
CA GLN A 160 8.13 -4.67 -24.16
C GLN A 160 6.94 -4.77 -25.12
N ILE A 161 6.02 -3.81 -25.01
CA ILE A 161 4.80 -3.74 -25.83
C ILE A 161 4.93 -2.63 -26.87
N LEU A 162 5.68 -1.58 -26.55
CA LEU A 162 6.03 -0.50 -27.47
C LEU A 162 7.38 -0.82 -28.11
N GLY A 163 7.44 -0.86 -29.45
CA GLY A 163 8.67 -1.05 -30.20
C GLY A 163 9.59 0.18 -30.16
N ASP A 164 10.72 0.11 -30.87
CA ASP A 164 11.72 1.19 -30.98
C ASP A 164 11.18 2.52 -31.55
N TRP A 165 9.93 2.58 -32.03
CA TRP A 165 9.30 3.81 -32.50
C TRP A 165 8.93 4.78 -31.38
N TRP A 166 8.87 4.31 -30.11
CA TRP A 166 8.42 5.14 -28.99
C TRP A 166 9.61 5.74 -28.24
N VAL A 167 9.67 7.07 -28.21
CA VAL A 167 10.65 7.79 -27.40
C VAL A 167 10.31 7.56 -25.93
N LYS A 168 11.21 6.91 -25.19
CA LYS A 168 11.07 6.70 -23.76
C LYS A 168 11.04 8.05 -23.04
N TRP A 169 9.94 8.35 -22.36
CA TRP A 169 9.78 9.62 -21.65
C TRP A 169 10.40 9.53 -20.26
N SER A 170 11.66 9.93 -20.13
CA SER A 170 12.36 9.97 -18.83
C SER A 170 11.65 10.80 -17.76
N ILE A 171 10.89 11.82 -18.19
CA ILE A 171 10.03 12.63 -17.31
C ILE A 171 8.96 11.77 -16.62
N MET A 172 8.49 10.69 -17.24
CA MET A 172 7.45 9.84 -16.64
C MET A 172 7.98 8.90 -15.55
N VAL A 173 9.29 8.65 -15.52
CA VAL A 173 9.94 7.89 -14.44
C VAL A 173 10.26 8.78 -13.23
N MET A 174 10.32 10.11 -13.40
CA MET A 174 10.60 11.01 -12.27
C MET A 174 9.37 11.25 -11.39
N ALA A 175 9.61 11.75 -10.16
CA ALA A 175 8.56 12.04 -9.18
C ALA A 175 7.42 12.97 -9.67
N PRO A 176 7.65 14.00 -10.51
CA PRO A 176 6.58 14.91 -10.95
C PRO A 176 5.43 14.19 -11.66
N SER A 177 5.71 13.16 -12.45
CA SER A 177 4.67 12.42 -13.17
C SER A 177 3.74 11.65 -12.22
N ALA A 178 4.28 11.14 -11.11
CA ALA A 178 3.52 10.39 -10.13
C ALA A 178 2.53 11.29 -9.39
N PHE A 179 2.90 12.56 -9.12
CA PHE A 179 1.97 13.54 -8.56
C PHE A 179 0.81 13.84 -9.51
N PHE A 180 1.08 14.07 -10.80
CA PHE A 180 0.02 14.30 -11.79
C PHE A 180 -0.88 13.07 -11.98
N ALA A 181 -0.30 11.87 -12.08
CA ALA A 181 -1.05 10.63 -12.21
C ALA A 181 -1.97 10.38 -11.00
N LEU A 182 -1.45 10.60 -9.79
CA LEU A 182 -2.22 10.44 -8.55
C LEU A 182 -3.31 11.50 -8.45
N ALA A 183 -3.05 12.75 -8.83
CA ALA A 183 -4.05 13.82 -8.87
C ALA A 183 -5.19 13.53 -9.87
N ILE A 184 -4.87 13.07 -11.08
CA ILE A 184 -5.88 12.69 -12.09
C ILE A 184 -6.71 11.50 -11.57
N LEU A 185 -6.07 10.51 -10.96
CA LEU A 185 -6.76 9.32 -10.45
C LEU A 185 -7.69 9.69 -9.28
N MET A 186 -7.25 10.55 -8.35
CA MET A 186 -8.11 11.11 -7.30
C MET A 186 -9.31 11.87 -7.91
N TRP A 187 -9.08 12.72 -8.91
CA TRP A 187 -10.15 13.47 -9.58
C TRP A 187 -11.21 12.56 -10.21
N ILE A 188 -10.80 11.51 -10.94
CA ILE A 188 -11.71 10.53 -11.56
C ILE A 188 -12.56 9.83 -10.51
N VAL A 189 -11.93 9.38 -9.42
CA VAL A 189 -12.62 8.64 -8.35
C VAL A 189 -13.60 9.55 -7.61
N HIS A 190 -13.17 10.77 -7.26
CA HIS A 190 -13.99 11.73 -6.54
C HIS A 190 -15.20 12.17 -7.38
N ASN A 191 -15.01 12.39 -8.69
CA ASN A 191 -16.12 12.72 -9.61
C ASN A 191 -17.13 11.55 -9.75
N LYS A 192 -16.65 10.29 -9.76
CA LYS A 192 -17.54 9.12 -9.73
C LYS A 192 -18.30 8.96 -8.42
N GLN A 193 -17.72 9.37 -7.29
CA GLN A 193 -18.37 9.31 -5.98
C GLN A 193 -19.38 10.44 -5.78
N ASN A 194 -19.09 11.66 -6.22
CA ASN A 194 -20.02 12.81 -6.15
C ASN A 194 -21.20 12.72 -7.13
N LYS A 195 -21.15 11.81 -8.12
CA LYS A 195 -22.28 11.50 -9.01
C LYS A 195 -23.27 10.50 -8.42
N LYS A 196 -23.00 9.93 -7.24
CA LYS A 196 -23.96 9.13 -6.46
C LYS A 196 -24.61 10.01 -5.39
#